data_AF-A0A7W0TBJ6-F1
#
_entry.id   AF-A0A7W0TBJ6-F1
#
_cell.length_a   1.000
_cell.length_b   1.000
_cell.length_c   1.000
_cell.angle_alpha   90.00
_cell.angle_beta   90.00
_cell.angle_gamma   90.00
#
_symmetry.space_group_name_H-M   'P 1'
#
loop_
_entity.id
_entity.type
_entity.pdbx_description
1 polymer ?
#
loop_
_entity_poly.entity_id
_entity_poly.type
_entity_poly.pdbx_seq_one_letter_code
_entity_poly.pdbx_strand_id
1 'polypeptide(L)'
;MPPPPTVAPAEGRLGVLTVGLGAVASTLIAGVELIKRGQAEPIGSLALMDTIRLGKRTEDRSPKIHEFVPVASLDDVVFGAWDPFPDDAYVAAQRAGVLESGRHLEGVAEALREVRPMAAAFDRSYVKKIDAENTVGTVDKRSMLNAIREDINRFREDKVVDRVVMIWCASTEIFLEPTRAHENLEAFEAAIDANDPNIAPSMLYAYAALLEGVPFANGAPNLTVDTPVLRDLATANNVPISGKDFKTGQTLIKTVLAPMLKARMLGLAGWYSTNILGNRDGEVLDDPDNFKTKEESKL
;
A
#
# COMPACT_ATOMS: atom_id res chain seq x y z
N MET A 1 -16.31 -31.88 5.16
CA MET A 1 -15.97 -30.48 4.84
C MET A 1 -15.35 -29.87 6.08
N PRO A 2 -14.25 -29.10 5.97
CA PRO A 2 -13.82 -28.29 7.09
C PRO A 2 -14.99 -27.39 7.55
N PRO A 3 -15.09 -27.06 8.85
CA PRO A 3 -16.13 -26.15 9.32
C PRO A 3 -16.01 -24.82 8.56
N PRO A 4 -17.14 -24.16 8.25
CA PRO A 4 -17.10 -22.84 7.64
C PRO A 4 -16.27 -21.90 8.52
N PRO A 5 -15.35 -21.11 7.95
CA PRO A 5 -14.52 -20.21 8.72
C PRO A 5 -15.39 -19.21 9.47
N THR A 6 -15.08 -18.96 10.74
CA THR A 6 -15.72 -17.89 11.52
C THR A 6 -15.09 -16.57 11.10
N VAL A 7 -15.84 -15.76 10.36
CA VAL A 7 -15.42 -14.42 9.96
C VAL A 7 -15.71 -13.45 11.10
N ALA A 8 -14.68 -12.79 11.61
CA ALA A 8 -14.84 -11.77 12.65
C ALA A 8 -15.65 -10.58 12.11
N PRO A 9 -16.49 -9.93 12.94
CA PRO A 9 -17.22 -8.74 12.53
C PRO A 9 -16.25 -7.59 12.24
N ALA A 10 -16.66 -6.67 11.37
CA ALA A 10 -15.87 -5.49 11.02
C ALA A 10 -16.12 -4.30 11.97
N GLU A 11 -16.29 -4.57 13.26
CA GLU A 11 -16.58 -3.58 14.30
C GLU A 11 -15.33 -2.82 14.77
N GLY A 12 -15.55 -1.65 15.37
CA GLY A 12 -14.49 -0.80 15.91
C GLY A 12 -13.75 0.00 14.84
N ARG A 13 -12.97 1.00 15.29
CA ARG A 13 -12.28 1.94 14.41
C ARG A 13 -11.11 1.26 13.70
N LEU A 14 -11.00 1.49 12.40
CA LEU A 14 -9.95 0.96 11.55
C LEU A 14 -8.90 2.02 11.25
N GLY A 15 -7.71 1.84 11.81
CA GLY A 15 -6.51 2.55 11.42
C GLY A 15 -6.00 2.11 10.05
N VAL A 16 -5.87 3.04 9.11
CA VAL A 16 -5.20 2.80 7.82
C VAL A 16 -3.92 3.62 7.79
N LEU A 17 -2.80 2.92 7.91
CA LEU A 17 -1.47 3.51 7.94
C LEU A 17 -0.81 3.41 6.56
N THR A 18 -0.52 4.55 5.92
CA THR A 18 0.15 4.57 4.62
C THR A 18 1.63 4.90 4.76
N VAL A 19 2.51 4.06 4.22
CA VAL A 19 3.91 4.44 4.03
C VAL A 19 3.99 5.20 2.72
N GLY A 20 4.30 6.50 2.77
CA GLY A 20 4.15 7.46 1.69
C GLY A 20 2.78 8.15 1.70
N LEU A 21 2.81 9.48 1.83
CA LEU A 21 1.68 10.41 1.73
C LEU A 21 1.68 11.15 0.38
N GLY A 22 2.12 10.46 -0.68
CA GLY A 22 2.13 10.99 -2.04
C GLY A 22 0.74 10.97 -2.70
N ALA A 23 0.72 11.16 -4.03
CA ALA A 23 -0.50 11.30 -4.82
C ALA A 23 -1.55 10.21 -4.59
N VAL A 24 -1.13 8.95 -4.43
CA VAL A 24 -2.06 7.82 -4.19
C VAL A 24 -2.71 7.93 -2.82
N ALA A 25 -1.91 8.04 -1.76
CA ALA A 25 -2.41 8.08 -0.38
C ALA A 25 -3.23 9.35 -0.11
N SER A 26 -2.75 10.52 -0.54
CA SER A 26 -3.47 11.78 -0.33
C SER A 26 -4.83 11.79 -1.06
N THR A 27 -4.90 11.21 -2.27
CA THR A 27 -6.15 11.09 -3.03
C THR A 27 -7.10 10.07 -2.39
N LEU A 28 -6.58 8.95 -1.86
CA LEU A 28 -7.37 7.97 -1.11
C LEU A 28 -8.03 8.63 0.11
N ILE A 29 -7.25 9.36 0.92
CA ILE A 29 -7.75 10.03 2.12
C ILE A 29 -8.82 11.06 1.74
N ALA A 30 -8.54 11.93 0.76
CA ALA A 30 -9.51 12.93 0.30
C ALA A 30 -10.79 12.30 -0.25
N GLY A 31 -10.68 11.23 -1.04
CA GLY A 31 -11.82 10.50 -1.58
C GLY A 31 -12.71 9.90 -0.48
N VAL A 32 -12.11 9.27 0.53
CA VAL A 32 -12.85 8.74 1.68
C VAL A 32 -13.56 9.85 2.45
N GLU A 33 -12.89 10.97 2.72
CA GLU A 33 -13.51 12.10 3.44
C GLU A 33 -14.66 12.75 2.64
N LEU A 34 -14.55 12.80 1.32
CA LEU A 34 -15.66 13.25 0.46
C LEU A 34 -16.85 12.30 0.51
N ILE A 35 -16.61 10.98 0.51
CA ILE A 35 -17.67 9.97 0.58
C ILE A 35 -18.39 10.03 1.94
N LYS A 36 -17.64 10.12 3.05
CA LYS A 36 -18.21 10.30 4.41
C LYS A 36 -19.17 11.49 4.49
N ARG A 37 -18.87 12.57 3.75
CA ARG A 37 -19.70 13.80 3.72
C ARG A 37 -20.82 13.76 2.69
N GLY A 38 -21.00 12.65 1.97
CA GLY A 38 -21.99 12.53 0.89
C GLY A 38 -21.69 13.41 -0.32
N GLN A 39 -20.42 13.82 -0.50
CA GLN A 39 -19.97 14.71 -1.58
C GLN A 39 -19.37 13.93 -2.76
N ALA A 40 -19.15 12.63 -2.61
CA ALA A 40 -18.68 11.73 -3.65
C ALA A 40 -19.24 10.31 -3.47
N GLU A 41 -19.22 9.54 -4.55
CA GLU A 41 -19.53 8.11 -4.58
C GLU A 41 -18.22 7.30 -4.69
N PRO A 42 -18.16 6.05 -4.18
CA PRO A 42 -16.95 5.22 -4.19
C PRO A 42 -16.63 4.61 -5.58
N ILE A 43 -16.70 5.41 -6.64
CA ILE A 43 -16.54 4.98 -8.03
C ILE A 43 -15.20 4.27 -8.25
N GLY A 44 -15.28 3.02 -8.72
CA GLY A 44 -14.11 2.16 -8.96
C GLY A 44 -13.74 1.24 -7.80
N SER A 45 -14.42 1.34 -6.64
CA SER A 45 -14.21 0.43 -5.52
C SER A 45 -14.98 -0.88 -5.71
N LEU A 46 -14.27 -1.98 -5.94
CA LEU A 46 -14.87 -3.31 -6.03
C LEU A 46 -15.63 -3.68 -4.74
N ALA A 47 -15.02 -3.44 -3.58
CA ALA A 47 -15.62 -3.79 -2.29
C ALA A 47 -16.93 -3.05 -2.01
N LEU A 48 -17.04 -1.78 -2.45
CA LEU A 48 -18.18 -0.91 -2.13
C LEU A 48 -19.23 -0.84 -3.26
N MET A 49 -18.90 -1.22 -4.49
CA MET A 49 -19.83 -1.09 -5.63
C MET A 49 -20.17 -2.40 -6.32
N ASP A 50 -19.29 -3.40 -6.29
CA ASP A 50 -19.51 -4.63 -7.04
C ASP A 50 -20.42 -5.60 -6.27
N THR A 51 -20.93 -6.59 -6.99
CA THR A 51 -21.83 -7.61 -6.49
C THR A 51 -21.16 -8.98 -6.50
N ILE A 52 -21.59 -9.86 -5.60
CA ILE A 52 -21.18 -11.26 -5.59
C ILE A 52 -22.34 -12.15 -6.03
N ARG A 53 -22.17 -12.90 -7.12
CA ARG A 53 -23.21 -13.83 -7.58
C ARG A 53 -23.27 -15.08 -6.70
N LEU A 54 -24.40 -15.28 -6.04
CA LEU A 54 -24.72 -16.46 -5.25
C LEU A 54 -25.69 -17.37 -6.02
N GLY A 55 -25.49 -18.69 -5.95
CA GLY A 55 -26.38 -19.65 -6.59
C GLY A 55 -26.37 -19.60 -8.13
N LYS A 56 -27.48 -20.04 -8.74
CA LYS A 56 -27.63 -20.08 -10.20
C LYS A 56 -27.96 -18.70 -10.77
N ARG A 57 -27.63 -18.49 -12.05
CA ARG A 57 -27.93 -17.24 -12.78
C ARG A 57 -29.41 -16.87 -12.78
N THR A 58 -30.32 -17.84 -12.69
CA THR A 58 -31.77 -17.63 -12.70
C THR A 58 -32.35 -17.21 -11.35
N GLU A 59 -31.55 -17.25 -10.27
CA GLU A 59 -32.02 -16.92 -8.92
C GLU A 59 -31.94 -15.43 -8.59
N ASP A 60 -31.28 -14.62 -9.43
CA ASP A 60 -31.08 -13.18 -9.24
C ASP A 60 -30.50 -12.78 -7.87
N ARG A 61 -29.64 -13.64 -7.32
CA ARG A 61 -28.99 -13.44 -6.01
C ARG A 61 -27.60 -12.84 -6.17
N SER A 62 -27.53 -11.53 -6.35
CA SER A 62 -26.27 -10.80 -6.49
C SER A 62 -26.21 -9.59 -5.54
N PRO A 63 -26.15 -9.81 -4.20
CA PRO A 63 -26.00 -8.70 -3.25
C PRO A 63 -24.68 -7.95 -3.47
N LYS A 64 -24.60 -6.71 -2.98
CA LYS A 64 -23.33 -5.98 -2.97
C LYS A 64 -22.33 -6.69 -2.06
N ILE A 65 -21.05 -6.61 -2.40
CA ILE A 65 -19.99 -7.28 -1.63
C ILE A 65 -20.00 -6.81 -0.17
N HIS A 66 -20.05 -5.49 0.07
CA HIS A 66 -20.09 -4.93 1.42
C HIS A 66 -21.39 -5.24 2.21
N GLU A 67 -22.45 -5.72 1.55
CA GLU A 67 -23.67 -6.20 2.21
C GLU A 67 -23.60 -7.71 2.52
N PHE A 68 -22.69 -8.42 1.86
CA PHE A 68 -22.53 -9.87 1.99
C PHE A 68 -21.44 -10.26 3.01
N VAL A 69 -20.31 -9.54 3.04
CA VAL A 69 -19.22 -9.77 3.99
C VAL A 69 -19.03 -8.56 4.92
N PRO A 70 -18.60 -8.76 6.18
CA PRO A 70 -18.27 -7.65 7.06
C PRO A 70 -17.11 -6.83 6.50
N VAL A 71 -17.41 -5.62 6.02
CA VAL A 71 -16.43 -4.61 5.58
C VAL A 71 -16.56 -3.42 6.52
N ALA A 72 -15.44 -2.83 6.93
CA ALA A 72 -15.45 -1.66 7.80
C ALA A 72 -16.22 -0.51 7.13
N SER A 73 -17.04 0.21 7.90
CA SER A 73 -17.64 1.45 7.41
C SER A 73 -16.53 2.46 7.13
N LEU A 74 -16.71 3.29 6.10
CA LEU A 74 -15.78 4.37 5.87
C LEU A 74 -15.74 5.34 7.05
N ASP A 75 -16.87 5.55 7.75
CA ASP A 75 -16.94 6.40 8.96
C ASP A 75 -16.03 5.92 10.09
N ASP A 76 -15.72 4.62 10.14
CA ASP A 76 -14.83 4.02 11.14
C ASP A 76 -13.34 4.13 10.76
N VAL A 77 -13.04 4.58 9.53
CA VAL A 77 -11.66 4.68 9.01
C VAL A 77 -10.96 5.94 9.51
N VAL A 78 -9.77 5.74 10.06
CA VAL A 78 -8.86 6.78 10.54
C VAL A 78 -7.51 6.61 9.86
N PHE A 79 -6.97 7.70 9.31
CA PHE A 79 -5.70 7.64 8.58
C PHE A 79 -4.51 8.10 9.43
N GLY A 80 -3.37 7.46 9.19
CA GLY A 80 -2.05 7.93 9.56
C GLY A 80 -1.07 7.64 8.43
N ALA A 81 0.07 8.34 8.42
CA ALA A 81 1.04 8.17 7.35
C ALA A 81 2.48 8.37 7.84
N TRP A 82 3.43 7.78 7.12
CA TRP A 82 4.84 8.20 7.12
C TRP A 82 5.16 8.83 5.78
N ASP A 83 5.99 9.86 5.76
CA ASP A 83 6.50 10.41 4.50
C ASP A 83 7.83 11.15 4.72
N PRO A 84 8.81 11.03 3.80
CA PRO A 84 10.05 11.82 3.84
C PRO A 84 9.84 13.34 3.68
N PHE A 85 8.64 13.79 3.27
CA PHE A 85 8.24 15.18 3.22
C PHE A 85 7.32 15.53 4.42
N PRO A 86 7.43 16.73 5.01
CA PRO A 86 6.65 17.11 6.19
C PRO A 86 5.23 17.60 5.86
N ASP A 87 4.85 17.62 4.59
CA ASP A 87 3.57 18.14 4.11
C ASP A 87 2.40 17.31 4.64
N ASP A 88 1.37 17.97 5.20
CA ASP A 88 0.11 17.29 5.55
C ASP A 88 -0.65 16.80 4.31
N ALA A 89 -1.67 15.96 4.50
CA ALA A 89 -2.38 15.36 3.38
C ALA A 89 -3.10 16.38 2.47
N TYR A 90 -3.43 17.58 2.99
CA TYR A 90 -4.03 18.63 2.18
C TYR A 90 -3.00 19.21 1.20
N VAL A 91 -1.82 19.58 1.70
CA VAL A 91 -0.72 20.09 0.88
C VAL A 91 -0.26 19.03 -0.11
N ALA A 92 -0.14 17.78 0.32
CA ALA A 92 0.21 16.67 -0.56
C ALA A 92 -0.83 16.45 -1.68
N ALA A 93 -2.13 16.49 -1.36
CA ALA A 93 -3.19 16.35 -2.35
C ALA A 93 -3.21 17.51 -3.36
N GLN A 94 -2.98 18.75 -2.90
CA GLN A 94 -2.85 19.91 -3.78
C GLN A 94 -1.65 19.76 -4.73
N ARG A 95 -0.48 19.39 -4.20
CA ARG A 95 0.74 19.19 -5.00
C ARG A 95 0.58 18.06 -6.01
N ALA A 96 -0.14 17.00 -5.64
CA ALA A 96 -0.41 15.88 -6.53
C ALA A 96 -1.24 16.28 -7.76
N GLY A 97 -2.08 17.32 -7.66
CA GLY A 97 -2.86 17.84 -8.78
C GLY A 97 -3.90 16.86 -9.35
N VAL A 98 -4.26 15.81 -8.58
CA VAL A 98 -5.24 14.79 -9.00
C VAL A 98 -6.67 15.30 -8.82
N LEU A 99 -6.94 15.99 -7.72
CA LEU A 99 -8.25 16.52 -7.36
C LEU A 99 -8.25 18.05 -7.49
N GLU A 100 -9.32 18.61 -8.07
CA GLU A 100 -9.52 20.06 -8.14
C GLU A 100 -9.63 20.70 -6.74
N SER A 101 -8.74 21.63 -6.39
CA SER A 101 -8.65 22.21 -5.03
C SER A 101 -9.97 22.80 -4.53
N GLY A 102 -10.59 23.70 -5.31
CA GLY A 102 -11.82 24.38 -4.88
C GLY A 102 -13.02 23.47 -4.77
N ARG A 103 -13.15 22.49 -5.69
CA ARG A 103 -14.30 21.60 -5.74
C ARG A 103 -14.19 20.43 -4.76
N HIS A 104 -13.01 19.83 -4.65
CA HIS A 104 -12.82 18.56 -3.95
C HIS A 104 -12.05 18.70 -2.64
N LEU A 105 -11.08 19.62 -2.53
CA LEU A 105 -10.19 19.65 -1.35
C LEU A 105 -10.64 20.63 -0.28
N GLU A 106 -11.17 21.80 -0.64
CA GLU A 106 -11.62 22.82 0.33
C GLU A 106 -12.68 22.26 1.28
N GLY A 107 -13.64 21.50 0.75
CA GLY A 107 -14.73 20.88 1.51
C GLY A 107 -14.29 19.83 2.53
N VAL A 108 -13.05 19.33 2.48
CA VAL A 108 -12.47 18.30 3.37
C VAL A 108 -11.12 18.72 3.98
N ALA A 109 -10.75 20.00 3.84
CA ALA A 109 -9.41 20.48 4.15
C ALA A 109 -9.02 20.29 5.62
N GLU A 110 -9.96 20.45 6.55
CA GLU A 110 -9.73 20.24 7.98
C GLU A 110 -9.27 18.80 8.26
N ALA A 111 -10.04 17.81 7.79
CA ALA A 111 -9.72 16.39 7.97
C ALA A 111 -8.38 16.01 7.30
N LEU A 112 -8.08 16.58 6.14
CA LEU A 112 -6.79 16.35 5.47
C LEU A 112 -5.60 16.93 6.25
N ARG A 113 -5.73 18.11 6.84
CA ARG A 113 -4.65 18.75 7.61
C ARG A 113 -4.37 18.05 8.95
N GLU A 114 -5.31 17.27 9.46
CA GLU A 114 -5.10 16.40 10.64
C GLU A 114 -4.17 15.23 10.35
N VAL A 115 -4.06 14.81 9.08
CA VAL A 115 -3.15 13.73 8.67
C VAL A 115 -1.80 14.34 8.32
N ARG A 116 -0.95 14.46 9.36
CA ARG A 116 0.46 14.85 9.23
C ARG A 116 1.35 13.61 9.21
N PRO A 117 2.33 13.52 8.30
CA PRO A 117 3.18 12.35 8.21
C PRO A 117 4.15 12.28 9.39
N MET A 118 4.26 11.09 9.98
CA MET A 118 5.36 10.70 10.85
C MET A 118 6.67 10.67 10.04
N ALA A 119 7.80 10.83 10.73
CA ALA A 119 9.11 10.82 10.09
C ALA A 119 9.40 9.45 9.48
N ALA A 120 9.80 9.41 8.21
CA ALA A 120 10.01 8.15 7.52
C ALA A 120 11.34 7.47 7.91
N ALA A 121 11.30 6.14 8.10
CA ALA A 121 12.47 5.29 7.89
C ALA A 121 12.83 5.33 6.40
N PHE A 122 13.84 6.12 6.05
CA PHE A 122 14.20 6.45 4.68
C PHE A 122 15.70 6.28 4.48
N ASP A 123 16.06 5.59 3.40
CA ASP A 123 17.45 5.48 2.95
C ASP A 123 17.51 5.85 1.45
N ARG A 124 18.24 6.94 1.18
CA ARG A 124 18.39 7.52 -0.15
C ARG A 124 19.04 6.55 -1.13
N SER A 125 19.81 5.54 -0.68
CA SER A 125 20.40 4.56 -1.60
C SER A 125 19.35 3.76 -2.36
N TYR A 126 18.14 3.60 -1.81
CA TYR A 126 17.04 2.87 -2.45
C TYR A 126 16.13 3.77 -3.29
N VAL A 127 16.14 5.09 -3.05
CA VAL A 127 15.35 6.08 -3.81
C VAL A 127 16.18 7.36 -4.01
N LYS A 128 17.03 7.36 -5.03
CA LYS A 128 18.16 8.32 -5.16
C LYS A 128 17.74 9.76 -5.47
N LYS A 129 16.60 9.93 -6.16
CA LYS A 129 16.07 11.21 -6.66
C LYS A 129 15.26 12.01 -5.62
N ILE A 130 15.07 11.46 -4.42
CA ILE A 130 14.30 12.13 -3.36
C ILE A 130 15.25 12.78 -2.35
N ASP A 131 15.09 14.09 -2.16
CA ASP A 131 15.64 14.80 -1.01
C ASP A 131 14.58 14.81 0.10
N ALA A 132 14.95 14.25 1.26
CA ALA A 132 14.03 13.98 2.37
C ALA A 132 14.35 14.87 3.57
N GLU A 133 13.34 15.54 4.11
CA GLU A 133 13.46 16.45 5.27
C GLU A 133 12.85 15.84 6.54
N ASN A 134 11.81 15.00 6.39
CA ASN A 134 11.06 14.38 7.48
C ASN A 134 11.45 12.90 7.62
N THR A 135 12.66 12.65 8.11
CA THR A 135 13.19 11.29 8.29
C THR A 135 13.62 11.06 9.73
N VAL A 136 13.72 9.80 10.14
CA VAL A 136 14.32 9.41 11.44
C VAL A 136 15.83 9.68 11.52
N GLY A 137 16.42 10.27 10.47
CA GLY A 137 17.83 10.61 10.36
C GLY A 137 18.70 9.41 9.94
N THR A 138 20.02 9.62 9.95
CA THR A 138 21.00 8.55 9.70
C THR A 138 21.16 7.70 10.97
N VAL A 139 20.25 6.74 11.13
CA VAL A 139 20.29 5.73 12.20
C VAL A 139 20.46 4.34 11.59
N ASP A 140 20.88 3.38 12.41
CA ASP A 140 20.98 1.99 11.99
C ASP A 140 19.58 1.37 11.73
N LYS A 141 19.54 0.27 10.99
CA LYS A 141 18.29 -0.38 10.58
C LYS A 141 17.47 -0.93 11.75
N ARG A 142 18.13 -1.35 12.84
CA ARG A 142 17.44 -1.78 14.07
C ARG A 142 16.72 -0.59 14.71
N SER A 143 17.38 0.56 14.77
CA SER A 143 16.77 1.81 15.24
C SER A 143 15.61 2.26 14.35
N MET A 144 15.74 2.18 13.01
CA MET A 144 14.63 2.44 12.08
C MET A 144 13.44 1.51 12.34
N LEU A 145 13.69 0.20 12.47
CA LEU A 145 12.65 -0.79 12.77
C LEU A 145 11.90 -0.46 14.07
N ASN A 146 12.63 -0.15 15.14
CA ASN A 146 12.04 0.17 16.44
C ASN A 146 11.20 1.44 16.37
N ALA A 147 11.67 2.48 15.67
CA ALA A 147 10.90 3.72 15.48
C ALA A 147 9.56 3.46 14.77
N ILE A 148 9.54 2.62 13.73
CA ILE A 148 8.30 2.25 13.03
C ILE A 148 7.33 1.55 13.97
N ARG A 149 7.82 0.62 14.81
CA ARG A 149 7.00 -0.11 15.79
C ARG A 149 6.43 0.81 16.86
N GLU A 150 7.23 1.75 17.34
CA GLU A 150 6.79 2.79 18.28
C GLU A 150 5.70 3.68 17.65
N ASP A 151 5.88 4.09 16.40
CA ASP A 151 4.88 4.87 15.65
C ASP A 151 3.54 4.12 15.51
N ILE A 152 3.57 2.83 15.17
CA ILE A 152 2.36 2.00 15.08
C ILE A 152 1.62 1.99 16.42
N ASN A 153 2.33 1.78 17.52
CA ASN A 153 1.73 1.70 18.85
C ASN A 153 1.21 3.06 19.34
N ARG A 154 1.99 4.13 19.16
CA ARG A 154 1.55 5.50 19.43
C ARG A 154 0.31 5.86 18.62
N PHE A 155 0.25 5.50 17.34
CA PHE A 155 -0.95 5.74 16.53
C PHE A 155 -2.18 5.00 17.07
N ARG A 156 -2.02 3.75 17.53
CA ARG A 156 -3.11 2.99 18.17
C ARG A 156 -3.66 3.70 19.40
N GLU A 157 -2.77 4.19 20.25
CA GLU A 157 -3.11 4.90 21.49
C GLU A 157 -3.76 6.26 21.21
N ASP A 158 -3.10 7.10 20.40
CA ASP A 158 -3.52 8.48 20.11
C ASP A 158 -4.83 8.52 19.34
N LYS A 159 -5.01 7.62 18.37
CA LYS A 159 -6.22 7.56 17.55
C LYS A 159 -7.28 6.63 18.10
N VAL A 160 -6.99 5.85 19.13
CA VAL A 160 -7.92 4.88 19.76
C VAL A 160 -8.57 4.00 18.69
N VAL A 161 -7.75 3.17 18.03
CA VAL A 161 -8.18 2.25 16.96
C VAL A 161 -8.09 0.79 17.40
N ASP A 162 -9.12 0.01 17.10
CA ASP A 162 -9.22 -1.40 17.46
C ASP A 162 -8.44 -2.29 16.49
N ARG A 163 -8.38 -1.87 15.22
CA ARG A 163 -7.77 -2.61 14.11
C ARG A 163 -6.87 -1.67 13.32
N VAL A 164 -5.79 -2.20 12.76
CA VAL A 164 -4.87 -1.42 11.92
C VAL A 164 -4.50 -2.25 10.69
N VAL A 165 -4.38 -1.60 9.54
CA VAL A 165 -3.79 -2.14 8.31
C VAL A 165 -2.72 -1.16 7.80
N MET A 166 -1.64 -1.69 7.24
CA MET A 166 -0.57 -0.91 6.62
C MET A 166 -0.54 -1.10 5.11
N ILE A 167 -0.32 -0.01 4.38
CA ILE A 167 -0.24 0.00 2.91
C ILE A 167 1.03 0.74 2.50
N TRP A 168 1.89 0.09 1.72
CA TRP A 168 3.00 0.75 1.05
C TRP A 168 2.50 1.51 -0.17
N CYS A 169 2.54 2.84 -0.08
CA CYS A 169 2.20 3.80 -1.14
C CYS A 169 3.41 4.67 -1.52
N ALA A 170 4.59 4.37 -0.98
CA ALA A 170 5.81 5.13 -1.22
C ALA A 170 6.46 4.73 -2.54
N SER A 171 7.51 5.47 -2.89
CA SER A 171 8.26 5.29 -4.12
C SER A 171 8.77 3.86 -4.31
N THR A 172 8.88 3.46 -5.58
CA THR A 172 9.51 2.19 -5.98
C THR A 172 10.98 2.23 -5.58
N GLU A 173 11.43 1.23 -4.82
CA GLU A 173 12.83 1.07 -4.43
C GLU A 173 13.64 0.47 -5.59
N ILE A 174 14.97 0.60 -5.50
CA ILE A 174 15.88 -0.08 -6.44
C ILE A 174 15.63 -1.60 -6.49
N PHE A 175 16.00 -2.20 -7.61
CA PHE A 175 15.86 -3.63 -7.79
C PHE A 175 16.79 -4.42 -6.85
N LEU A 176 16.24 -5.38 -6.12
CA LEU A 176 16.96 -6.31 -5.26
C LEU A 176 16.54 -7.76 -5.57
N GLU A 177 17.50 -8.67 -5.51
CA GLU A 177 17.25 -10.11 -5.57
C GLU A 177 17.27 -10.72 -4.17
N PRO A 178 16.55 -11.82 -3.92
CA PRO A 178 16.70 -12.59 -2.70
C PRO A 178 18.15 -13.00 -2.45
N THR A 179 18.66 -12.74 -1.25
CA THR A 179 19.99 -13.17 -0.79
C THR A 179 19.87 -14.03 0.45
N ARG A 180 21.00 -14.51 0.98
CA ARG A 180 21.05 -15.24 2.25
C ARG A 180 20.44 -14.46 3.43
N ALA A 181 20.49 -13.13 3.39
CA ALA A 181 19.86 -12.28 4.38
C ALA A 181 18.33 -12.45 4.44
N HIS A 182 17.70 -12.97 3.37
CA HIS A 182 16.24 -13.09 3.25
C HIS A 182 15.72 -14.53 3.44
N GLU A 183 16.60 -15.48 3.75
CA GLU A 183 16.27 -16.91 3.78
C GLU A 183 15.42 -17.31 4.99
N ASN A 184 15.77 -16.81 6.18
CA ASN A 184 15.11 -17.16 7.43
C ASN A 184 15.25 -16.03 8.46
N LEU A 185 14.50 -16.15 9.57
CA LEU A 185 14.40 -15.10 10.57
C LEU A 185 15.75 -14.78 11.25
N GLU A 186 16.57 -15.78 11.55
CA GLU A 186 17.89 -15.58 12.18
C GLU A 186 18.81 -14.77 11.26
N ALA A 187 18.89 -15.14 9.98
CA ALA A 187 19.70 -14.43 9.01
C ALA A 187 19.20 -13.00 8.75
N PHE A 188 17.88 -12.81 8.72
CA PHE A 188 17.25 -11.52 8.50
C PHE A 188 17.50 -10.56 9.68
N GLU A 189 17.36 -11.06 10.91
CA GLU A 189 17.65 -10.27 12.11
C GLU A 189 19.12 -9.90 12.22
N ALA A 190 20.03 -10.85 11.95
CA ALA A 190 21.46 -10.57 11.90
C ALA A 190 21.83 -9.54 10.82
N ALA A 191 21.16 -9.58 9.66
CA ALA A 191 21.34 -8.62 8.57
C ALA A 191 20.82 -7.22 8.93
N ILE A 192 19.72 -7.12 9.67
CA ILE A 192 19.23 -5.84 10.23
C ILE A 192 20.28 -5.25 11.17
N ASP A 193 20.80 -6.04 12.12
CA ASP A 193 21.80 -5.58 13.10
C ASP A 193 23.12 -5.17 12.43
N ALA A 194 23.49 -5.86 11.35
CA ALA A 194 24.68 -5.57 10.55
C ALA A 194 24.51 -4.39 9.58
N ASN A 195 23.33 -3.76 9.50
CA ASN A 195 22.99 -2.74 8.51
C ASN A 195 23.19 -3.20 7.06
N ASP A 196 22.93 -4.48 6.77
CA ASP A 196 23.18 -5.10 5.47
C ASP A 196 22.42 -4.37 4.34
N PRO A 197 23.08 -3.90 3.26
CA PRO A 197 22.47 -3.13 2.18
C PRO A 197 21.38 -3.87 1.37
N ASN A 198 21.14 -5.16 1.62
CA ASN A 198 20.05 -5.89 1.02
C ASN A 198 18.71 -5.75 1.79
N ILE A 199 18.75 -5.21 3.02
CA ILE A 199 17.54 -4.97 3.83
C ILE A 199 16.94 -3.61 3.49
N ALA A 200 15.96 -3.56 2.59
CA ALA A 200 15.34 -2.31 2.18
C ALA A 200 14.40 -1.73 3.26
N PRO A 201 14.18 -0.39 3.29
CA PRO A 201 13.19 0.23 4.17
C PRO A 201 11.81 -0.43 4.10
N SER A 202 11.31 -0.78 2.91
CA SER A 202 10.05 -1.51 2.76
C SER A 202 9.99 -2.82 3.54
N MET A 203 11.11 -3.54 3.64
CA MET A 203 11.21 -4.76 4.43
C MET A 203 11.14 -4.47 5.92
N LEU A 204 11.70 -3.35 6.40
CA LEU A 204 11.59 -2.93 7.80
C LEU A 204 10.15 -2.57 8.16
N TYR A 205 9.42 -1.85 7.30
CA TYR A 205 8.00 -1.56 7.53
C TYR A 205 7.14 -2.82 7.52
N ALA A 206 7.36 -3.73 6.56
CA ALA A 206 6.63 -4.99 6.51
C ALA A 206 6.95 -5.85 7.74
N TYR A 207 8.21 -5.93 8.15
CA TYR A 207 8.63 -6.67 9.33
C TYR A 207 8.03 -6.09 10.62
N ALA A 208 8.06 -4.76 10.80
CA ALA A 208 7.40 -4.08 11.90
C ALA A 208 5.90 -4.41 11.94
N ALA A 209 5.21 -4.34 10.80
CA ALA A 209 3.79 -4.68 10.71
C ALA A 209 3.52 -6.11 11.22
N LEU A 210 4.31 -7.08 10.74
CA LEU A 210 4.16 -8.49 11.12
C LEU A 210 4.44 -8.74 12.61
N LEU A 211 5.40 -8.02 13.21
CA LEU A 211 5.68 -8.08 14.64
C LEU A 211 4.55 -7.48 15.48
N GLU A 212 3.88 -6.42 14.99
CA GLU A 212 2.78 -5.73 15.67
C GLU A 212 1.38 -6.28 15.30
N GLY A 213 1.32 -7.44 14.61
CA GLY A 213 0.07 -8.06 14.20
C GLY A 213 -0.74 -7.27 13.18
N VAL A 214 -0.09 -6.39 12.42
CA VAL A 214 -0.72 -5.49 11.43
C VAL A 214 -0.62 -6.09 10.02
N PRO A 215 -1.75 -6.35 9.33
CA PRO A 215 -1.73 -6.76 7.94
C PRO A 215 -1.05 -5.73 7.05
N PHE A 216 -0.27 -6.19 6.08
CA PHE A 216 0.55 -5.32 5.23
C PHE A 216 0.29 -5.54 3.73
N ALA A 217 0.00 -4.48 2.99
CA ALA A 217 -0.18 -4.51 1.54
C ALA A 217 0.95 -3.74 0.83
N ASN A 218 1.73 -4.43 0.00
CA ASN A 218 2.78 -3.81 -0.79
C ASN A 218 2.22 -3.28 -2.12
N GLY A 219 2.06 -1.94 -2.22
CA GLY A 219 1.55 -1.27 -3.42
C GLY A 219 2.60 -0.98 -4.49
N ALA A 220 3.88 -1.24 -4.22
CA ALA A 220 4.99 -1.05 -5.16
C ALA A 220 5.58 -2.42 -5.60
N PRO A 221 6.35 -2.49 -6.71
CA PRO A 221 6.93 -3.75 -7.19
C PRO A 221 8.17 -4.22 -6.40
N ASN A 222 8.47 -3.60 -5.25
CA ASN A 222 9.62 -3.89 -4.39
C ASN A 222 9.64 -5.36 -3.93
N LEU A 223 10.84 -5.88 -3.63
CA LEU A 223 11.02 -7.28 -3.21
C LEU A 223 10.25 -7.61 -1.93
N THR A 224 10.35 -6.77 -0.90
CA THR A 224 9.54 -6.76 0.34
C THR A 224 8.91 -8.12 0.72
N VAL A 225 7.60 -8.27 0.53
CA VAL A 225 6.78 -9.43 0.92
C VAL A 225 6.96 -10.67 0.03
N ASP A 226 7.73 -10.58 -1.07
CA ASP A 226 8.11 -11.73 -1.89
C ASP A 226 9.27 -12.52 -1.24
N THR A 227 9.94 -11.97 -0.21
CA THR A 227 11.02 -12.68 0.51
C THR A 227 10.48 -13.89 1.29
N PRO A 228 11.18 -15.04 1.30
CA PRO A 228 10.76 -16.22 2.08
C PRO A 228 10.56 -15.92 3.56
N VAL A 229 11.51 -15.20 4.18
CA VAL A 229 11.46 -14.87 5.62
C VAL A 229 10.19 -14.12 6.03
N LEU A 230 9.75 -13.11 5.26
CA LEU A 230 8.55 -12.35 5.62
C LEU A 230 7.27 -13.13 5.36
N ARG A 231 7.26 -14.04 4.37
CA ARG A 231 6.11 -14.94 4.11
C ARG A 231 5.96 -16.00 5.20
N ASP A 232 7.07 -16.57 5.63
CA ASP A 232 7.10 -17.56 6.70
C ASP A 232 6.69 -16.94 8.02
N LEU A 233 7.20 -15.73 8.33
CA LEU A 233 6.80 -14.99 9.51
C LEU A 233 5.31 -14.59 9.49
N ALA A 234 4.79 -14.11 8.35
CA ALA A 234 3.37 -13.80 8.19
C ALA A 234 2.49 -15.03 8.46
N THR A 235 2.91 -16.20 7.98
CA THR A 235 2.23 -17.47 8.23
C THR A 235 2.31 -17.85 9.71
N ALA A 236 3.49 -17.75 10.33
CA ALA A 236 3.70 -18.08 11.74
C ALA A 236 2.89 -17.17 12.69
N ASN A 237 2.79 -15.88 12.38
CA ASN A 237 2.05 -14.89 13.16
C ASN A 237 0.55 -14.84 12.80
N ASN A 238 0.12 -15.57 11.77
CA ASN A 238 -1.24 -15.52 11.21
C ASN A 238 -1.66 -14.09 10.82
N VAL A 239 -0.75 -13.34 10.21
CA VAL A 239 -0.97 -11.95 9.78
C VAL A 239 -0.99 -11.90 8.24
N PRO A 240 -2.08 -11.41 7.61
CA PRO A 240 -2.17 -11.33 6.16
C PRO A 240 -1.15 -10.35 5.56
N ILE A 241 -0.53 -10.78 4.46
CA ILE A 241 0.26 -9.93 3.58
C ILE A 241 -0.33 -9.98 2.17
N SER A 242 -0.19 -8.87 1.44
CA SER A 242 -0.67 -8.70 0.08
C SER A 242 0.38 -7.97 -0.75
N GLY A 243 0.41 -8.25 -2.05
CA GLY A 243 1.34 -7.61 -2.97
C GLY A 243 1.65 -8.50 -4.17
N LYS A 244 2.37 -7.97 -5.15
CA LYS A 244 2.93 -6.61 -5.21
C LYS A 244 2.37 -5.80 -6.37
N ASP A 245 2.61 -4.49 -6.32
CA ASP A 245 2.27 -3.49 -7.32
C ASP A 245 0.76 -3.29 -7.60
N PHE A 246 0.28 -2.04 -7.51
CA PHE A 246 -1.10 -1.74 -7.84
C PHE A 246 -1.40 -1.91 -9.33
N LYS A 247 -2.29 -2.84 -9.66
CA LYS A 247 -2.76 -3.08 -11.04
C LYS A 247 -3.91 -2.13 -11.42
N THR A 248 -3.58 -0.89 -11.81
CA THR A 248 -4.55 0.20 -11.92
C THR A 248 -5.01 0.54 -13.35
N GLY A 249 -4.14 0.43 -14.36
CA GLY A 249 -4.43 0.94 -15.71
C GLY A 249 -3.99 0.02 -16.83
N GLN A 250 -2.81 0.27 -17.42
CA GLN A 250 -2.33 -0.49 -18.58
C GLN A 250 -2.20 -1.99 -18.30
N THR A 251 -1.61 -2.37 -17.15
CA THR A 251 -1.49 -3.79 -16.76
C THR A 251 -2.86 -4.43 -16.52
N LEU A 252 -3.83 -3.70 -15.99
CA LEU A 252 -5.21 -4.20 -15.86
C LEU A 252 -5.76 -4.59 -17.24
N ILE A 253 -5.69 -3.69 -18.22
CA ILE A 253 -6.12 -3.96 -19.59
C ILE A 253 -5.36 -5.14 -20.21
N LYS A 254 -4.04 -5.22 -20.01
CA LYS A 254 -3.23 -6.37 -20.46
C LYS A 254 -3.77 -7.69 -19.91
N THR A 255 -4.07 -7.75 -18.61
CA THR A 255 -4.58 -8.97 -17.95
C THR A 255 -6.02 -9.31 -18.32
N VAL A 256 -6.78 -8.41 -18.93
CA VAL A 256 -8.11 -8.70 -19.49
C VAL A 256 -7.99 -9.19 -20.94
N LEU A 257 -7.20 -8.49 -21.76
CA LEU A 257 -7.08 -8.76 -23.19
C LEU A 257 -6.27 -10.03 -23.49
N ALA A 258 -5.14 -10.25 -22.83
CA ALA A 258 -4.26 -11.38 -23.14
C ALA A 258 -4.96 -12.74 -22.93
N PRO A 259 -5.67 -13.00 -21.81
CA PRO A 259 -6.45 -14.22 -21.65
C PRO A 259 -7.58 -14.36 -22.67
N MET A 260 -8.23 -13.24 -23.05
CA MET A 260 -9.31 -13.25 -24.04
C MET A 260 -8.79 -13.66 -25.44
N LEU A 261 -7.65 -13.12 -25.88
CA LEU A 261 -6.99 -13.52 -27.13
C LEU A 261 -6.62 -15.00 -27.10
N LYS A 262 -6.02 -15.47 -26.00
CA LYS A 262 -5.66 -16.89 -25.81
C LYS A 262 -6.89 -17.80 -25.85
N ALA A 263 -7.98 -17.43 -25.18
CA ALA A 263 -9.23 -18.18 -25.16
C ALA A 263 -9.88 -18.30 -26.54
N ARG A 264 -9.57 -17.37 -27.46
CA ARG A 264 -10.01 -17.41 -28.86
C ARG A 264 -8.97 -18.01 -29.80
N MET A 265 -7.90 -18.61 -29.27
CA MET A 265 -6.80 -19.21 -30.05
C MET A 265 -6.16 -18.21 -31.03
N LEU A 266 -6.18 -16.92 -30.69
CA LEU A 266 -5.54 -15.88 -31.47
C LEU A 266 -4.07 -15.76 -31.06
N GLY A 267 -3.17 -15.93 -32.03
CA GLY A 267 -1.74 -15.70 -31.84
C GLY A 267 -1.43 -14.22 -31.66
N LEU A 268 -0.42 -13.91 -30.84
CA LEU A 268 0.07 -12.57 -30.59
C LEU A 268 1.52 -12.48 -31.08
N ALA A 269 1.76 -11.70 -32.14
CA ALA A 269 3.10 -11.55 -32.72
C ALA A 269 3.94 -10.45 -32.03
N GLY A 270 3.31 -9.53 -31.31
CA GLY A 270 4.00 -8.47 -30.58
C GLY A 270 3.06 -7.69 -29.66
N TRP A 271 3.60 -7.17 -28.57
CA TRP A 271 2.87 -6.32 -27.61
C TRP A 271 3.76 -5.13 -27.25
N TYR A 272 3.33 -3.93 -27.60
CA TYR A 272 4.05 -2.70 -27.28
C TYR A 272 3.35 -1.97 -26.13
N SER A 273 4.10 -1.46 -25.17
CA SER A 273 3.55 -0.82 -23.97
C SER A 273 4.39 0.38 -23.56
N THR A 274 3.93 1.57 -23.94
CA THR A 274 4.54 2.84 -23.54
C THR A 274 3.75 3.45 -22.40
N ASN A 275 4.43 4.00 -21.40
CA ASN A 275 3.84 4.78 -20.31
C ASN A 275 4.58 6.12 -20.23
N ILE A 276 3.85 7.23 -20.21
CA ILE A 276 4.39 8.58 -20.06
C ILE A 276 3.63 9.23 -18.91
N LEU A 277 4.33 9.63 -17.87
CA LEU A 277 3.78 10.23 -16.65
C LEU A 277 4.69 11.37 -16.19
N GLY A 278 4.12 12.44 -15.65
CA GLY A 278 4.84 13.66 -15.25
C GLY A 278 4.75 14.00 -13.77
N ASN A 279 4.34 13.04 -12.93
CA ASN A 279 4.28 13.19 -11.48
C ASN A 279 5.56 12.62 -10.82
N ARG A 280 5.63 12.67 -9.48
CA ARG A 280 6.78 12.19 -8.70
C ARG A 280 7.12 10.71 -8.93
N ASP A 281 6.13 9.88 -9.27
CA ASP A 281 6.38 8.48 -9.64
C ASP A 281 7.23 8.40 -10.92
N GLY A 282 6.94 9.24 -11.91
CA GLY A 282 7.76 9.36 -13.12
C GLY A 282 9.17 9.87 -12.85
N GLU A 283 9.34 10.82 -11.92
CA GLU A 283 10.64 11.34 -11.52
C GLU A 283 11.54 10.28 -10.85
N VAL A 284 10.96 9.43 -10.00
CA VAL A 284 11.70 8.32 -9.38
C VAL A 284 12.05 7.25 -10.42
N LEU A 285 11.11 6.93 -11.32
CA LEU A 285 11.30 5.93 -12.37
C LEU A 285 12.21 6.41 -13.52
N ASP A 286 12.66 7.66 -13.51
CA ASP A 286 13.71 8.16 -14.40
C ASP A 286 15.10 7.60 -14.01
N ASP A 287 15.28 7.13 -12.77
CA ASP A 287 16.50 6.41 -12.37
C ASP A 287 16.46 4.95 -12.90
N PRO A 288 17.47 4.50 -13.67
CA PRO A 288 17.49 3.15 -14.25
C PRO A 288 17.36 2.02 -13.22
N ASP A 289 17.89 2.18 -12.01
CA ASP A 289 17.88 1.13 -10.98
C ASP A 289 16.49 0.98 -10.36
N ASN A 290 15.74 2.09 -10.23
CA ASN A 290 14.35 2.10 -9.79
C ASN A 290 13.41 1.64 -10.92
N PHE A 291 13.70 2.00 -12.17
CA PHE A 291 12.92 1.57 -13.34
C PHE A 291 12.93 0.04 -13.52
N LYS A 292 14.09 -0.60 -13.31
CA LYS A 292 14.24 -2.06 -13.46
C LYS A 292 13.24 -2.84 -12.61
N THR A 293 12.96 -2.41 -11.38
CA THR A 293 11.95 -3.03 -10.50
C THR A 293 10.56 -3.02 -11.14
N LYS A 294 10.19 -1.91 -11.81
CA LYS A 294 8.90 -1.77 -12.48
C LYS A 294 8.82 -2.57 -13.79
N GLU A 295 9.92 -2.64 -14.53
CA GLU A 295 10.02 -3.40 -15.78
C GLU A 295 9.71 -4.89 -15.54
N GLU A 296 10.38 -5.50 -14.56
CA GLU A 296 10.18 -6.92 -14.19
C GLU A 296 8.74 -7.24 -13.75
N SER A 297 8.05 -6.29 -13.11
CA SER A 297 6.65 -6.49 -12.68
C SER A 297 5.62 -6.40 -13.81
N LYS A 298 5.98 -5.80 -14.95
CA LYS A 298 5.06 -5.53 -16.07
C LYS A 298 5.20 -6.54 -17.23
N LEU A 299 6.22 -7.39 -17.20
CA LEU A 299 6.38 -8.54 -18.08
C LEU A 299 5.33 -9.61 -17.79
#